data_AF-A0A9E3WU52-F1
#
_entry.id   AF-A0A9E3WU52-F1
#
_cell.length_a   1.000
_cell.length_b   1.000
_cell.length_c   1.000
_cell.angle_alpha   90.00
_cell.angle_beta   90.00
_cell.angle_gamma   90.00
#
_symmetry.space_group_name_H-M   'P 1'
#
loop_
_entity.id
_entity.type
_entity.pdbx_description
1 polymer ?
#
loop_
_entity_poly.entity_id
_entity_poly.type
_entity_poly.pdbx_seq_one_letter_code
_entity_poly.pdbx_strand_id
1 'polypeptide(L)'
;MTRAATARPLAEPLARRQPLVALAAALAAGIVCDRYGAVGILAWWSGAAAAVVVWAALWTARRNTCAAVALLLAFLALGGAWHHWRWNLFPAAELARGASDSGAPLCVE
;
A
#
# COMPACT_ATOMS: atom_id res chain seq x y z
N MET A 1 38.53 -35.72 28.79
CA MET A 1 38.33 -34.81 27.64
C MET A 1 36.84 -34.71 27.36
N THR A 2 36.15 -33.80 28.04
CA THR A 2 34.69 -33.59 27.93
C THR A 2 34.45 -32.36 27.05
N ARG A 3 33.86 -32.58 25.87
CA ARG A 3 33.57 -31.53 24.88
C ARG A 3 32.40 -30.69 25.42
N ALA A 4 32.67 -29.46 25.83
CA ALA A 4 31.62 -28.51 26.19
C ALA A 4 30.72 -28.27 24.98
N ALA A 5 29.44 -28.60 25.11
CA ALA A 5 28.42 -28.25 24.14
C ALA A 5 28.28 -26.73 24.14
N THR A 6 28.81 -26.07 23.11
CA THR A 6 28.53 -24.67 22.82
C THR A 6 27.05 -24.55 22.52
N ALA A 7 26.28 -24.01 23.46
CA ALA A 7 24.91 -23.61 23.23
C ALA A 7 24.89 -22.61 22.07
N ARG A 8 24.46 -23.07 20.89
CA ARG A 8 24.19 -22.22 19.74
C ARG A 8 23.05 -21.30 20.16
N PRO A 9 23.18 -19.96 20.12
CA PRO A 9 22.02 -19.10 20.34
C PRO A 9 21.04 -19.38 19.19
N LEU A 10 20.00 -20.17 19.44
CA LEU A 10 18.99 -20.56 18.44
C LEU A 10 17.98 -19.46 18.14
N ALA A 11 18.15 -18.27 18.73
CA ALA A 11 17.25 -17.15 18.58
C ALA A 11 18.03 -15.88 18.21
N GLU A 12 18.63 -15.87 17.01
CA GLU A 12 18.77 -14.60 16.30
C GLU A 12 17.36 -14.02 16.12
N PRO A 13 17.07 -12.79 16.59
CA PRO A 13 15.70 -12.31 16.68
C PRO A 13 15.10 -12.12 15.28
N LEU A 14 14.19 -13.01 14.90
CA LEU A 14 13.24 -12.80 13.79
C LEU A 14 12.45 -11.48 13.94
N ALA A 15 12.49 -10.87 15.13
CA ALA A 15 11.97 -9.54 15.42
C ALA A 15 12.62 -8.38 14.61
N ARG A 16 13.80 -8.54 14.00
CA ARG A 16 14.54 -7.38 13.44
C ARG A 16 14.22 -7.06 11.97
N ARG A 17 13.47 -7.89 11.23
CA ARG A 17 13.08 -7.59 9.84
C ARG A 17 11.63 -7.95 9.59
N GLN A 18 10.74 -6.96 9.67
CA GLN A 18 9.33 -7.08 9.33
C GLN A 18 9.02 -6.31 8.03
N PRO A 19 9.46 -6.82 6.86
CA PRO A 19 9.30 -6.11 5.59
C PRO A 19 7.82 -5.87 5.26
N LEU A 20 6.94 -6.79 5.65
CA LEU A 20 5.49 -6.65 5.47
C LEU A 20 4.91 -5.46 6.24
N VAL A 21 5.46 -5.13 7.41
CA VAL A 21 5.02 -3.95 8.18
C VAL A 21 5.40 -2.66 7.47
N ALA A 22 6.59 -2.59 6.88
CA ALA A 22 7.01 -1.44 6.08
C ALA A 22 6.13 -1.28 4.83
N LEU A 23 5.81 -2.38 4.14
CA LEU A 23 4.90 -2.36 2.99
C LEU A 23 3.48 -1.93 3.39
N ALA A 24 2.96 -2.45 4.50
CA ALA A 24 1.66 -2.07 5.03
C ALA A 24 1.62 -0.58 5.42
N ALA A 25 2.67 -0.07 6.06
CA ALA A 25 2.79 1.34 6.40
C ALA A 25 2.85 2.24 5.16
N ALA A 26 3.61 1.85 4.13
CA ALA A 26 3.65 2.59 2.86
C ALA A 26 2.29 2.62 2.17
N LEU A 27 1.60 1.48 2.11
CA LEU A 27 0.26 1.38 1.55
C LEU A 27 -0.74 2.25 2.32
N ALA A 28 -0.71 2.20 3.66
CA ALA A 28 -1.55 3.06 4.50
C ALA A 28 -1.23 4.56 4.31
N ALA A 29 0.04 4.93 4.15
CA ALA A 29 0.43 6.30 3.83
C ALA A 29 -0.15 6.75 2.48
N GLY A 30 -0.19 5.87 1.49
CA GLY A 30 -0.85 6.12 0.20
C GLY A 30 -2.33 6.46 0.33
N ILE A 31 -3.05 5.69 1.14
CA ILE A 31 -4.47 5.93 1.45
C ILE A 31 -4.64 7.31 2.11
N VAL A 32 -3.80 7.63 3.09
CA VAL A 32 -3.81 8.93 3.77
C VAL A 32 -3.53 10.07 2.78
N CYS A 33 -2.53 9.92 1.92
CA CYS A 33 -2.22 10.91 0.88
C CYS A 33 -3.36 11.11 -0.11
N ASP A 34 -4.04 10.05 -0.56
CA ASP A 34 -5.22 10.19 -1.43
C ASP A 34 -6.43 10.78 -0.70
N ARG A 35 -6.56 10.54 0.61
CA ARG A 35 -7.66 11.08 1.41
C ARG A 35 -7.59 12.61 1.55
N TYR A 36 -6.38 13.16 1.65
CA TYR A 36 -6.14 14.59 1.89
C TYR A 36 -5.63 15.34 0.65
N GLY A 37 -5.10 14.64 -0.35
CA GLY A 37 -4.64 15.20 -1.61
C GLY A 37 -5.67 15.02 -2.72
N ALA A 38 -5.87 16.03 -3.55
CA ALA A 38 -6.69 15.94 -4.77
C ALA A 38 -5.89 15.26 -5.92
N VAL A 39 -5.37 14.06 -5.67
CA VAL A 39 -4.56 13.33 -6.65
C VAL A 39 -5.48 12.48 -7.52
N GLY A 40 -5.43 12.68 -8.83
CA GLY A 40 -6.26 11.92 -9.77
C GLY A 40 -5.79 10.47 -9.95
N ILE A 41 -6.71 9.58 -10.34
CA ILE A 41 -6.44 8.15 -10.56
C ILE A 41 -5.26 7.88 -11.52
N LEU A 42 -5.10 8.68 -12.57
CA LEU A 42 -3.99 8.53 -13.54
C LEU A 42 -2.63 8.86 -12.93
N ALA A 43 -2.58 9.81 -11.99
CA ALA A 43 -1.33 10.15 -11.30
C ALA A 43 -0.89 9.01 -10.37
N TRP A 44 -1.83 8.35 -9.69
CA TRP A 44 -1.51 7.18 -8.88
C TRP A 44 -1.02 6.00 -9.71
N TRP A 45 -1.69 5.66 -10.80
CA TRP A 45 -1.26 4.56 -11.67
C TRP A 45 0.07 4.84 -12.37
N SER A 46 0.27 6.06 -12.87
CA SER A 46 1.56 6.43 -13.50
C SER A 46 2.69 6.44 -12.48
N GLY A 47 2.46 6.93 -11.26
CA GLY A 47 3.41 6.86 -10.15
C GLY A 47 3.78 5.43 -9.76
N ALA A 48 2.79 4.53 -9.65
CA ALA A 48 3.02 3.12 -9.36
C ALA A 48 3.84 2.44 -10.47
N ALA A 49 3.47 2.65 -11.74
CA ALA A 49 4.19 2.10 -12.88
C ALA A 49 5.64 2.60 -12.95
N ALA A 50 5.85 3.92 -12.79
CA ALA A 50 7.18 4.52 -12.76
C ALA A 50 8.03 3.95 -11.61
N ALA A 51 7.46 3.84 -10.41
CA ALA A 51 8.15 3.28 -9.25
C ALA A 51 8.58 1.81 -9.46
N VAL A 52 7.74 0.99 -10.10
CA VAL A 52 8.08 -0.40 -10.44
C VAL A 52 9.18 -0.47 -11.49
N VAL A 53 9.15 0.38 -12.52
CA VAL A 53 10.23 0.44 -13.54
C VAL A 53 11.55 0.85 -12.91
N VAL A 54 11.53 1.89 -12.05
CA VAL A 54 12.72 2.35 -11.30
C VAL A 54 13.24 1.26 -10.37
N TRP A 55 12.34 0.58 -9.65
CA TRP A 55 12.71 -0.58 -8.82
C TRP A 55 13.41 -1.67 -9.63
N ALA A 56 12.86 -2.05 -10.79
CA ALA A 56 13.44 -3.08 -11.64
C ALA A 56 14.85 -2.69 -12.12
N ALA A 57 15.04 -1.44 -12.54
CA ALA A 57 16.36 -0.92 -12.93
C ALA A 57 17.37 -0.89 -11.77
N LEU A 58 16.93 -0.50 -10.57
CA LEU A 58 17.78 -0.45 -9.38
C LEU A 58 18.14 -1.85 -8.86
N TRP A 59 17.20 -2.79 -8.97
CA TRP A 59 17.41 -4.19 -8.63
C TRP A 59 18.47 -4.81 -9.54
N THR A 60 18.36 -4.63 -10.86
CA THR A 60 19.36 -5.16 -11.81
C THR A 60 20.74 -4.53 -11.59
N ALA A 61 20.79 -3.26 -11.17
CA ALA A 61 22.01 -2.57 -10.76
C ALA A 61 22.52 -2.93 -9.35
N ARG A 62 21.91 -3.91 -8.65
CA ARG A 62 22.26 -4.35 -7.28
C ARG A 62 22.19 -3.25 -6.21
N ARG A 63 21.43 -2.17 -6.46
CA ARG A 63 21.22 -1.05 -5.54
C ARG A 63 20.06 -1.34 -4.58
N ASN A 64 20.25 -2.32 -3.70
CA ASN A 64 19.18 -2.89 -2.85
C ASN A 64 18.43 -1.86 -2.00
N THR A 65 19.12 -0.89 -1.39
CA THR A 65 18.47 0.14 -0.57
C THR A 65 17.56 1.04 -1.41
N CYS A 66 18.05 1.51 -2.56
CA CYS A 66 17.26 2.36 -3.45
C CYS A 66 16.09 1.57 -4.07
N ALA A 67 16.32 0.31 -4.42
CA ALA A 67 15.24 -0.58 -4.87
C ALA A 67 14.17 -0.73 -3.78
N ALA A 68 14.54 -0.94 -2.51
CA ALA A 68 13.56 -1.02 -1.42
C ALA A 68 12.73 0.27 -1.28
N VAL A 69 13.34 1.44 -1.41
CA VAL A 69 12.61 2.73 -1.41
C VAL A 69 11.65 2.83 -2.59
N ALA A 70 12.10 2.49 -3.80
CA ALA A 70 11.25 2.49 -4.99
C ALA A 70 10.05 1.53 -4.84
N LEU A 71 10.26 0.37 -4.20
CA LEU A 71 9.18 -0.57 -3.91
C LEU A 71 8.18 -0.02 -2.89
N LEU A 72 8.65 0.67 -1.84
CA LEU A 72 7.76 1.35 -0.88
C LEU A 72 6.93 2.45 -1.56
N LEU A 73 7.52 3.22 -2.47
CA LEU A 73 6.80 4.22 -3.25
C LEU A 73 5.75 3.59 -4.17
N ALA A 74 6.03 2.41 -4.75
CA ALA A 74 5.04 1.67 -5.53
C ALA A 74 3.84 1.25 -4.67
N PHE A 75 4.08 0.75 -3.45
CA PHE A 75 3.01 0.39 -2.51
C PHE A 75 2.21 1.60 -2.01
N LEU A 76 2.87 2.75 -1.80
CA LEU A 76 2.21 4.01 -1.50
C LEU A 76 1.27 4.42 -2.65
N ALA A 77 1.77 4.43 -3.89
CA ALA A 77 0.95 4.77 -5.04
C ALA A 77 -0.21 3.78 -5.24
N LEU A 78 0.01 2.49 -4.97
CA LEU A 78 -1.03 1.46 -5.02
C LEU A 78 -2.11 1.67 -3.94
N GLY A 79 -1.71 2.03 -2.72
CA GLY A 79 -2.65 2.39 -1.65
C GLY A 79 -3.53 3.58 -2.02
N GLY A 80 -2.91 4.61 -2.59
CA GLY A 80 -3.63 5.78 -3.13
C GLY A 80 -4.59 5.39 -4.27
N ALA A 81 -4.11 4.65 -5.27
CA ALA A 81 -4.93 4.18 -6.40
C ALA A 81 -6.14 3.34 -5.94
N TRP A 82 -5.91 2.42 -5.00
CA TRP A 82 -6.96 1.56 -4.45
C TRP A 82 -8.03 2.37 -3.72
N HIS A 83 -7.61 3.28 -2.82
CA HIS A 83 -8.54 4.14 -2.10
C HIS A 83 -9.32 5.03 -3.08
N HIS A 84 -8.63 5.64 -4.04
CA HIS A 84 -9.24 6.51 -5.04
C HIS A 84 -10.27 5.76 -5.89
N TRP A 85 -9.94 4.56 -6.35
CA TRP A 85 -10.85 3.74 -7.13
C TRP A 85 -12.08 3.32 -6.31
N ARG A 86 -11.88 2.94 -5.04
CA ARG A 86 -12.98 2.45 -4.20
C ARG A 86 -13.92 3.56 -3.72
N TRP A 87 -13.39 4.76 -3.47
CA TRP A 87 -14.11 5.84 -2.78
C TRP A 87 -14.39 7.08 -3.62
N ASN A 88 -13.54 7.41 -4.60
CA ASN A 88 -13.64 8.65 -5.38
C ASN A 88 -14.16 8.45 -6.82
N LEU A 89 -14.10 7.22 -7.36
CA LEU A 89 -14.59 6.95 -8.73
C LEU A 89 -16.13 6.90 -8.82
N PHE A 90 -16.81 6.61 -7.71
CA PHE A 90 -18.27 6.61 -7.65
C PHE A 90 -18.76 7.96 -7.11
N PRO A 91 -19.62 8.69 -7.84
CA PRO A 91 -20.16 9.97 -7.39
C PRO A 91 -20.79 9.84 -6.00
N ALA A 92 -20.60 10.84 -5.13
CA ALA A 92 -21.25 10.88 -3.81
C ALA A 92 -22.79 10.79 -3.88
N ALA A 93 -23.36 11.06 -5.06
CA ALA A 93 -24.78 10.99 -5.37
C ALA A 93 -25.28 9.60 -5.84
N GLU A 94 -24.44 8.56 -5.87
CA GLU A 94 -24.93 7.21 -6.17
C GLU A 94 -25.85 6.69 -5.05
N LEU A 95 -27.07 6.36 -5.47
CA LEU A 95 -28.22 5.88 -4.67
C LEU A 95 -27.88 4.73 -3.71
N ALA A 96 -26.78 4.00 -3.93
CA ALA A 96 -26.31 2.93 -3.05
C ALA A 96 -25.88 3.40 -1.64
N ARG A 97 -25.58 4.69 -1.44
CA ARG A 97 -25.32 5.28 -0.10
C ARG A 97 -26.55 5.97 0.52
N GLY A 98 -27.58 6.21 -0.26
CA GLY A 98 -28.85 6.81 0.18
C GLY A 98 -29.87 5.79 0.68
N ALA A 99 -29.60 4.49 0.51
CA ALA A 99 -30.40 3.42 1.11
C ALA A 99 -30.19 3.44 2.64
N SER A 100 -30.92 4.32 3.32
CA SER A 100 -31.19 4.17 4.74
C SER A 100 -31.84 2.79 4.97
N ASP A 101 -31.51 2.10 6.07
CA ASP A 101 -32.17 0.84 6.48
C ASP A 101 -33.71 0.98 6.60
N SER A 102 -34.22 2.21 6.63
CA SER A 102 -35.62 2.52 6.31
C SER A 102 -35.87 2.33 4.81
N GLY A 103 -36.22 1.12 4.40
CA GLY A 103 -36.75 0.78 3.08
C GLY A 103 -38.12 1.43 2.83
N ALA A 104 -38.17 2.76 2.76
CA ALA A 104 -39.35 3.49 2.35
C ALA A 104 -39.34 3.67 0.82
N PRO A 105 -40.41 3.27 0.10
CA PRO A 105 -40.51 3.51 -1.33
C PRO A 105 -40.60 5.02 -1.60
N LEU A 106 -39.76 5.51 -2.52
CA LEU A 106 -39.85 6.86 -3.08
C LEU A 106 -40.72 6.79 -4.34
N CYS A 107 -41.91 7.38 -4.31
CA CYS A 107 -42.66 7.68 -5.52
C CYS A 107 -41.97 8.85 -6.24
N VAL A 108 -41.65 8.63 -7.51
CA VAL A 108 -41.17 9.70 -8.41
C VAL A 108 -42.37 10.06 -9.30
N GLU A 109 -42.75 11.34 -9.29
CA GLU A 109 -43.79 11.89 -10.17
C GLU A 109 -43.31 12.02 -11.63
#